data_AF-A0A9D1IMB8-F1
#
_entry.id   AF-A0A9D1IMB8-F1
#
_cell.length_a   1.000
_cell.length_b   1.000
_cell.length_c   1.000
_cell.angle_alpha   90.00
_cell.angle_beta   90.00
_cell.angle_gamma   90.00
#
_symmetry.space_group_name_H-M   'P 1'
#
loop_
_entity.id
_entity.type
_entity.pdbx_description
1 polymer ?
#
loop_
_entity_poly.entity_id
_entity_poly.type
_entity_poly.pdbx_seq_one_letter_code
_entity_poly.pdbx_strand_id
1 'polypeptide(L)'
;MNSNEGKTTGFLFDINNPRLNVLLEESIKNNALSVVGAEGEVDDFDLLSRLYMVRHEFGDKNEFEVHEHYSDDGRNFTASVSFIKKPRNF
;
A
#
# COMPACT_ATOMS: atom_id res chain seq x y z
N MET A 1 -7.45 30.72 -16.85
CA MET A 1 -7.67 30.05 -15.55
C MET A 1 -7.01 28.69 -15.65
N ASN A 2 -5.83 28.52 -15.06
CA ASN A 2 -5.11 27.25 -15.11
C ASN A 2 -5.81 26.26 -14.18
N SER A 3 -6.40 25.22 -14.76
CA SER A 3 -6.75 24.01 -14.05
C SER A 3 -5.45 23.37 -13.57
N ASN A 4 -5.07 23.62 -12.32
CA ASN A 4 -4.26 22.66 -11.58
C ASN A 4 -5.15 21.43 -11.39
N GLU A 5 -5.25 20.60 -12.42
CA GLU A 5 -5.73 19.23 -12.28
C GLU A 5 -4.91 18.59 -11.16
N GLY A 6 -5.60 18.16 -10.10
CA GLY A 6 -5.00 17.72 -8.86
C GLY A 6 -4.02 16.57 -9.09
N LYS A 7 -2.72 16.90 -9.14
CA LYS A 7 -1.66 15.89 -9.20
C LYS A 7 -1.64 15.15 -7.86
N THR A 8 -2.12 13.92 -7.87
CA THR A 8 -1.94 13.00 -6.74
C THR A 8 -0.52 12.45 -6.81
N THR A 9 0.30 12.73 -5.79
CA THR A 9 1.59 12.05 -5.62
C THR A 9 1.34 10.63 -5.13
N GLY A 10 1.93 9.65 -5.80
CA GLY A 10 1.80 8.22 -5.47
C GLY A 10 3.16 7.56 -5.28
N PHE A 11 3.22 6.60 -4.35
CA PHE A 11 4.41 5.80 -4.06
C PHE A 11 4.08 4.30 -4.13
N LEU A 12 5.01 3.54 -4.70
CA LEU A 12 5.01 2.08 -4.67
C LEU A 12 6.20 1.63 -3.83
N PHE A 13 5.93 0.81 -2.82
CA PHE A 13 6.94 0.27 -1.92
C PHE A 13 7.01 -1.25 -2.07
N ASP A 14 8.23 -1.77 -2.14
CA ASP A 14 8.49 -3.19 -2.00
C ASP A 14 8.36 -3.59 -0.52
N ILE A 15 7.62 -4.66 -0.22
CA ILE A 15 7.47 -5.24 1.12
C ILE A 15 8.81 -5.58 1.78
N ASN A 16 9.84 -5.86 0.99
CA ASN A 16 11.21 -6.17 1.42
C ASN A 16 12.09 -4.93 1.65
N ASN A 17 11.55 -3.73 1.43
CA ASN A 17 12.29 -2.50 1.73
C ASN A 17 12.57 -2.40 3.25
N PRO A 18 13.83 -2.36 3.69
CA PRO A 18 14.17 -2.30 5.12
C PRO A 18 13.70 -1.01 5.80
N ARG A 19 13.32 0.00 5.02
CA ARG A 19 12.77 1.28 5.50
C ARG A 19 11.27 1.41 5.25
N LEU A 20 10.58 0.33 4.90
CA LEU A 20 9.16 0.32 4.52
C LEU A 20 8.29 1.12 5.51
N ASN A 21 8.32 0.76 6.79
CA ASN A 21 7.42 1.37 7.78
C ASN A 21 7.62 2.89 7.87
N VAL A 22 8.88 3.36 7.84
CA VAL A 22 9.20 4.80 7.89
C VAL A 22 8.69 5.51 6.64
N LEU A 23 8.99 4.96 5.46
CA LEU A 23 8.60 5.57 4.18
C LEU A 23 7.09 5.59 3.98
N LEU A 24 6.41 4.51 4.36
CA LEU A 24 4.96 4.39 4.31
C LEU A 24 4.29 5.33 5.30
N GLU A 25 4.83 5.47 6.52
CA GLU A 25 4.30 6.43 7.48
C GLU A 25 4.45 7.87 6.99
N GLU A 26 5.61 8.21 6.42
CA GLU A 26 5.86 9.53 5.82
C GLU A 26 4.94 9.81 4.63
N SER A 27 4.75 8.85 3.71
CA SER A 27 3.88 9.03 2.55
C SER A 27 2.42 9.23 2.97
N ILE A 28 1.96 8.44 3.94
CA ILE A 28 0.62 8.55 4.53
C ILE A 28 0.42 9.90 5.21
N LYS A 29 1.38 10.37 6.02
CA LYS A 29 1.33 11.70 6.66
C LYS A 29 1.23 12.83 5.64
N ASN A 30 1.85 12.66 4.47
CA ASN A 30 1.84 13.63 3.38
C ASN A 30 0.62 13.51 2.44
N ASN A 31 -0.39 12.71 2.80
CA ASN A 31 -1.59 12.46 1.98
C ASN A 31 -1.27 11.89 0.58
N ALA A 32 -0.17 11.16 0.43
CA ALA A 32 0.17 10.51 -0.83
C ALA A 32 -0.55 9.16 -0.97
N LEU A 33 -0.94 8.81 -2.19
CA LEU A 33 -1.35 7.44 -2.51
C LEU A 33 -0.16 6.52 -2.24
N SER A 34 -0.37 5.47 -1.46
CA SER A 34 0.72 4.57 -1.07
C SER A 34 0.32 3.13 -1.33
N VAL A 35 1.13 2.40 -2.08
CA VAL A 35 0.92 0.98 -2.38
C VAL A 35 2.11 0.20 -1.86
N VAL A 36 1.85 -0.88 -1.15
CA VAL A 36 2.88 -1.85 -0.76
C VAL A 36 2.66 -3.10 -1.57
N GLY A 37 3.68 -3.53 -2.32
CA GLY A 37 3.63 -4.69 -3.19
C GLY A 37 4.55 -5.81 -2.68
N ALA A 38 4.13 -7.04 -2.94
CA ALA A 38 4.88 -8.27 -2.71
C ALA A 38 4.81 -9.14 -3.97
N GLU A 39 5.95 -9.72 -4.35
CA GLU A 39 6.06 -10.71 -5.42
C GLU A 39 6.96 -11.84 -4.90
N GLY A 40 6.52 -13.08 -5.06
CA GLY A 40 7.24 -14.26 -4.56
C GLY A 40 6.63 -15.57 -5.03
N GLU A 41 7.16 -16.69 -4.54
CA GLU A 41 6.59 -18.02 -4.81
C GLU A 41 5.32 -18.23 -3.98
N VAL A 42 4.34 -18.98 -4.49
CA VAL A 42 3.02 -19.17 -3.83
C VAL A 42 3.10 -19.80 -2.43
N ASP A 43 4.21 -20.46 -2.11
CA ASP A 43 4.49 -21.05 -0.79
C ASP A 43 5.32 -20.15 0.14
N ASP A 44 5.67 -18.93 -0.30
CA ASP A 44 6.26 -17.89 0.55
C ASP A 44 5.20 -17.23 1.44
N PHE A 45 4.71 -18.03 2.39
CA PHE A 45 3.70 -17.60 3.38
C PHE A 45 4.23 -16.47 4.28
N ASP A 46 5.54 -16.39 4.49
CA ASP A 46 6.15 -15.34 5.30
C ASP A 46 6.00 -13.97 4.62
N LEU A 47 6.22 -13.91 3.30
CA LEU A 47 6.08 -12.69 2.52
C LEU A 47 4.62 -12.19 2.50
N LEU A 48 3.66 -13.10 2.28
CA LEU A 48 2.23 -12.77 2.36
C LEU A 48 1.82 -12.32 3.77
N SER A 49 2.26 -13.03 4.80
CA SER A 49 1.95 -12.69 6.19
C SER A 49 2.45 -11.30 6.56
N ARG A 50 3.65 -10.92 6.10
CA ARG A 50 4.20 -9.57 6.30
C ARG A 50 3.34 -8.50 5.61
N LEU A 51 2.86 -8.76 4.41
CA LEU A 51 1.96 -7.83 3.71
C LEU A 51 0.64 -7.64 4.49
N TYR A 52 0.06 -8.71 5.03
CA TYR A 52 -1.12 -8.64 5.90
C TYR A 52 -0.86 -7.87 7.20
N MET A 53 0.33 -8.00 7.80
CA MET A 53 0.71 -7.22 8.98
C MET A 53 0.76 -5.71 8.67
N VAL A 54 1.36 -5.33 7.53
CA VAL A 54 1.39 -3.93 7.07
C VAL A 54 -0.03 -3.39 6.87
N ARG A 55 -0.89 -4.18 6.23
CA ARG A 55 -2.31 -3.84 6.09
C ARG A 55 -2.97 -3.56 7.43
N HIS A 56 -2.75 -4.40 8.45
CA HIS A 56 -3.36 -4.24 9.76
C HIS A 56 -2.79 -3.03 10.52
N GLU A 57 -1.47 -2.85 10.52
CA GLU A 57 -0.77 -1.78 11.25
C GLU A 57 -1.18 -0.39 10.74
N PHE A 58 -1.38 -0.25 9.42
CA PHE A 58 -1.70 1.03 8.80
C PHE A 58 -3.18 1.22 8.47
N GLY A 59 -3.93 0.12 8.29
CA GLY A 59 -5.33 0.12 7.86
C GLY A 59 -6.37 0.37 8.94
N ASP A 60 -6.05 0.12 10.22
CA ASP A 60 -6.97 0.37 11.35
C ASP A 60 -7.21 1.87 11.62
N LYS A 61 -6.50 2.75 10.91
CA LYS A 61 -6.70 4.18 10.97
C LYS A 61 -7.92 4.56 10.11
N ASN A 62 -9.01 4.97 10.76
CA ASN A 62 -10.31 5.34 10.13
C ASN A 62 -10.23 6.36 8.97
N GLU A 63 -9.09 7.02 8.78
CA GLU A 63 -8.83 8.03 7.76
C GLU A 63 -8.53 7.46 6.36
N PHE A 64 -8.35 6.15 6.21
CA PHE A 64 -7.98 5.52 4.93
C PHE A 64 -9.04 4.55 4.42
N GLU A 65 -9.09 4.45 3.11
CA GLU A 65 -9.64 3.32 2.37
C GLU A 65 -8.45 2.39 2.04
N VAL A 66 -8.63 1.10 2.33
CA VAL A 66 -7.62 0.07 2.11
C VAL A 66 -8.12 -0.86 1.03
N HIS A 67 -7.32 -1.02 -0.03
CA HIS A 67 -7.63 -1.95 -1.13
C HIS A 67 -6.57 -3.03 -1.20
N GLU A 68 -7.01 -4.28 -1.34
CA GLU A 68 -6.14 -5.45 -1.41
C GLU A 68 -6.26 -6.08 -2.80
N HIS A 69 -5.14 -6.53 -3.36
CA HIS A 69 -5.12 -7.28 -4.60
C HIS A 69 -4.19 -8.49 -4.44
N TYR A 70 -4.61 -9.62 -4.99
CA TYR A 70 -3.84 -10.86 -5.04
C TYR A 70 -4.07 -11.55 -6.38
N SER A 71 -2.99 -12.02 -7.00
CA SER A 71 -3.00 -12.80 -8.24
C SER A 71 -1.88 -13.83 -8.19
N ASP A 72 -2.11 -15.04 -8.68
CA ASP A 72 -1.08 -16.06 -8.86
C ASP A 72 -1.20 -16.77 -10.21
N ASP A 73 -0.11 -17.39 -10.65
CA ASP A 73 -0.04 -18.23 -11.86
C ASP A 73 0.13 -19.73 -11.53
N GLY A 74 -0.09 -20.12 -10.26
CA GLY A 74 0.18 -21.45 -9.74
C GLY A 74 1.65 -21.73 -9.37
N ARG A 75 2.58 -20.78 -9.58
CA ARG A 75 3.98 -20.86 -9.12
C ARG A 75 4.41 -19.62 -8.36
N ASN A 76 4.08 -18.45 -8.91
CA ASN A 76 4.38 -17.15 -8.34
C ASN A 76 3.09 -16.43 -7.99
N PHE A 77 3.16 -15.55 -7.01
CA PHE A 77 2.11 -14.61 -6.68
C PHE A 77 2.59 -13.16 -6.82
N THR A 78 1.63 -12.28 -7.03
CA THR A 78 1.75 -10.84 -6.82
C THR A 78 0.62 -10.41 -5.88
N ALA A 79 0.96 -9.64 -4.87
CA ALA A 79 0.00 -9.12 -3.92
C ALA A 79 0.28 -7.65 -3.64
N SER A 80 -0.76 -6.85 -3.39
CA SER A 80 -0.56 -5.47 -2.96
C SER A 80 -1.65 -4.98 -2.02
N VAL A 81 -1.29 -3.98 -1.21
CA VAL A 81 -2.18 -3.25 -0.32
C VAL A 81 -2.02 -1.76 -0.62
N SER A 82 -3.12 -1.10 -0.96
CA SER A 82 -3.15 0.33 -1.24
C SER A 82 -3.81 1.08 -0.09
N PHE A 83 -3.20 2.18 0.32
CA PHE A 83 -3.69 3.10 1.33
C PHE A 83 -4.08 4.43 0.66
N ILE A 84 -5.37 4.73 0.63
CA ILE A 84 -5.93 5.92 0.01
C ILE A 84 -6.60 6.75 1.11
N LYS A 85 -6.18 8.01 1.29
CA LYS A 85 -6.84 8.87 2.28
C LYS A 85 -8.26 9.17 1.83
N LYS A 86 -9.25 8.96 2.71
CA LYS A 86 -10.63 9.32 2.42
C LYS A 86 -10.72 10.83 2.16
N PRO A 87 -11.49 11.27 1.15
CA PRO A 87 -11.77 12.69 1.00
C PRO A 87 -12.42 13.19 2.30
N ARG A 88 -11.93 14.31 2.83
CA ARG A 88 -12.63 14.98 3.92
C ARG A 88 -13.94 15.50 3.35
N ASN A 89 -15.06 14.91 3.74
CA ASN A 89 -16.36 15.51 3.50
C ASN A 89 -16.41 16.83 4.30
N PHE A 90 -16.47 17.95 3.58
CA PHE A 90 -16.68 19.28 4.15
C PHE A 90 -18.16 19.48 4.50
#